data_AF-A0A842TTK4-F1
#
_entry.id   AF-A0A842TTK4-F1
#
_cell.length_a   1.000
_cell.length_b   1.000
_cell.length_c   1.000
_cell.angle_alpha   90.00
_cell.angle_beta   90.00
_cell.angle_gamma   90.00
#
_symmetry.space_group_name_H-M   'P 1'
#
loop_
_entity.id
_entity.type
_entity.pdbx_description
1 polymer ?
#
loop_
_entity_poly.entity_id
_entity_poly.type
_entity_poly.pdbx_seq_one_letter_code
_entity_poly.pdbx_strand_id
1 'polypeptide(L)'
;MPWIDKNRCTGCGICVNICPVKAISMKEGKAEIDMDKCIRCGKCHDACPQEAVRHDSEKIPIEVEENIEKTKKLMENFNTEEEEKAFLERMIKHFNKEIKVAEKSIENIRAKLM
;
A
#
# COMPACT_ATOMS: atom_id res chain seq x y z
N MET A 1 1.30 -3.04 -4.31
CA MET A 1 0.80 -1.87 -5.08
C MET A 1 1.98 -1.08 -5.62
N PRO A 2 1.98 -0.66 -6.90
CA PRO A 2 3.00 0.25 -7.41
C PRO A 2 2.80 1.66 -6.84
N TRP A 3 3.88 2.38 -6.59
CA TRP A 3 3.87 3.84 -6.37
C TRP A 3 5.03 4.50 -7.12
N ILE A 4 4.90 5.81 -7.41
CA ILE A 4 5.93 6.56 -8.13
C ILE A 4 6.79 7.35 -7.15
N ASP A 5 8.07 7.01 -7.07
CA ASP A 5 9.08 7.85 -6.45
C ASP A 5 9.33 9.08 -7.32
N LYS A 6 8.79 10.22 -6.89
CA LYS A 6 8.87 11.49 -7.62
C LYS A 6 10.30 12.03 -7.71
N ASN A 7 11.20 11.63 -6.81
CA ASN A 7 12.61 12.05 -6.83
C ASN A 7 13.38 11.31 -7.93
N ARG A 8 13.07 10.02 -8.14
CA ARG A 8 13.69 9.20 -9.19
C ARG A 8 13.01 9.33 -10.55
N CYS A 9 11.72 9.68 -10.59
CA CYS A 9 10.97 9.79 -11.82
C CYS A 9 11.48 10.94 -12.69
N THR A 10 11.99 10.65 -13.87
CA THR A 10 12.46 11.68 -14.83
C THR A 10 11.37 12.19 -15.77
N GLY A 11 10.17 11.61 -15.72
CA GLY A 11 9.07 11.99 -16.60
C GLY A 11 9.13 11.41 -18.01
N CYS A 12 9.95 10.39 -18.26
CA CYS A 12 10.14 9.80 -19.60
C CYS A 12 8.91 9.14 -20.23
N GLY A 13 7.84 8.87 -19.48
CA GLY A 13 6.58 8.34 -20.03
C GLY A 13 6.57 6.87 -20.45
N ILE A 14 7.66 6.12 -20.33
CA ILE A 14 7.72 4.69 -20.73
C ILE A 14 6.62 3.86 -20.05
N CYS A 15 6.40 4.09 -18.75
CA CYS A 15 5.37 3.40 -17.97
C CYS A 15 3.93 3.69 -18.48
N VAL A 16 3.68 4.87 -19.04
CA VAL A 16 2.38 5.23 -19.64
C VAL A 16 2.12 4.37 -20.87
N ASN A 17 3.12 4.24 -21.75
CA ASN A 17 3.00 3.50 -23.01
C ASN A 17 2.81 2.00 -22.81
N ILE A 18 3.47 1.41 -21.80
CA ILE A 18 3.42 -0.03 -21.56
C ILE A 18 2.17 -0.46 -20.75
N CYS A 19 1.44 0.48 -20.15
CA CYS A 19 0.31 0.15 -19.29
C CYS A 19 -0.87 -0.39 -20.11
N PRO A 20 -1.25 -1.68 -19.98
CA PRO A 20 -2.27 -2.29 -20.84
C PRO A 20 -3.68 -1.72 -20.60
N VAL A 21 -3.90 -1.15 -19.41
CA VAL A 21 -5.19 -0.61 -18.96
C VAL A 21 -5.20 0.91 -18.86
N LYS A 22 -4.15 1.58 -19.36
CA LYS A 22 -4.01 3.05 -19.35
C LYS A 22 -4.26 3.68 -17.97
N ALA A 23 -3.78 3.01 -16.92
CA ALA A 23 -3.88 3.46 -15.54
C ALA A 23 -2.80 4.49 -15.16
N ILE A 24 -1.89 4.84 -16.07
CA ILE A 24 -0.77 5.75 -15.77
C ILE A 24 -0.86 6.98 -16.68
N SER A 25 -0.71 8.17 -16.10
CA SER A 25 -0.69 9.45 -16.81
C SER A 25 0.48 10.32 -16.36
N MET A 26 0.75 11.39 -17.11
CA MET A 26 1.77 12.38 -16.75
C MET A 26 1.09 13.62 -16.14
N LYS A 27 1.54 14.01 -14.95
CA LYS A 27 1.10 15.23 -14.26
C LYS A 27 2.32 15.95 -13.69
N GLU A 28 2.44 17.25 -13.96
CA GLU A 28 3.55 18.08 -13.47
C GLU A 28 4.94 17.48 -13.78
N GLY A 29 5.10 16.92 -14.98
CA GLY A 29 6.36 16.29 -15.42
C GLY A 29 6.68 14.95 -14.74
N LYS A 30 5.77 14.38 -13.95
CA LYS A 30 5.96 13.11 -13.25
C LYS A 30 4.83 12.13 -13.57
N ALA A 31 5.13 10.83 -13.51
CA ALA A 31 4.10 9.81 -13.67
C ALA A 31 3.16 9.79 -12.45
N GLU A 32 1.89 9.48 -12.68
CA GLU A 32 0.88 9.20 -11.66
C GLU A 32 0.09 7.95 -12.03
N ILE A 33 -0.26 7.16 -11.03
CA ILE A 33 -0.98 5.89 -11.20
C ILE A 33 -2.39 6.06 -10.63
N ASP A 34 -3.38 5.84 -11.48
CA ASP A 34 -4.77 5.66 -11.11
C ASP A 34 -4.95 4.24 -10.54
N MET A 35 -4.99 4.15 -9.22
CA MET A 35 -5.06 2.87 -8.52
C MET A 35 -6.41 2.16 -8.65
N ASP A 36 -7.47 2.87 -9.07
CA ASP A 36 -8.79 2.29 -9.34
C ASP A 36 -8.80 1.52 -10.67
N LYS A 37 -7.95 1.93 -11.62
CA LYS A 37 -7.77 1.22 -12.91
C LYS A 37 -6.64 0.19 -12.89
N CYS A 38 -5.69 0.33 -11.97
CA CYS A 38 -4.48 -0.48 -11.94
C CYS A 38 -4.78 -1.97 -11.67
N ILE A 39 -4.53 -2.82 -12.66
CA ILE A 39 -4.69 -4.29 -12.53
C ILE A 39 -3.48 -5.00 -11.92
N ARG A 40 -2.48 -4.25 -11.42
CA ARG A 40 -1.32 -4.81 -10.70
C ARG A 40 -0.48 -5.80 -11.53
N CYS A 41 -0.40 -5.59 -12.85
CA CYS A 41 0.28 -6.51 -13.78
C CYS A 41 1.82 -6.47 -13.79
N GLY A 42 2.46 -5.59 -13.02
CA GLY A 42 3.93 -5.55 -12.92
C GLY A 42 4.67 -4.79 -14.03
N LYS A 43 4.13 -4.72 -15.26
CA LYS A 43 4.85 -4.18 -16.45
C LYS A 43 5.52 -2.82 -16.29
N CYS A 44 4.93 -1.90 -15.51
CA CYS A 44 5.51 -0.58 -15.28
C CYS A 44 6.76 -0.61 -14.38
N HIS A 45 6.88 -1.60 -13.47
CA HIS A 45 8.08 -1.83 -12.68
C HIS A 45 9.23 -2.24 -13.59
N ASP A 46 9.03 -3.30 -14.39
CA ASP A 46 10.04 -3.87 -15.27
C ASP A 46 10.54 -2.87 -16.31
N ALA A 47 9.66 -1.98 -16.78
CA ALA A 47 9.98 -1.03 -17.84
C ALA A 47 10.61 0.28 -17.35
N CYS A 48 10.67 0.56 -16.03
CA CYS A 48 11.12 1.85 -15.54
C CYS A 48 12.66 1.90 -15.42
N PRO A 49 13.38 2.64 -16.30
CA PRO A 49 14.84 2.65 -16.29
C PRO A 49 15.45 3.35 -15.07
N GLN A 50 14.64 4.14 -14.36
CA GLN A 50 15.05 4.87 -13.16
C GLN A 50 14.68 4.11 -11.88
N GLU A 51 14.02 2.95 -12.01
CA GLU A 51 13.35 2.22 -10.93
C GLU A 51 12.48 3.15 -10.08
N ALA A 52 11.84 4.13 -10.71
CA ALA A 52 10.97 5.08 -10.02
C ALA A 52 9.60 4.48 -9.70
N VAL A 53 9.23 3.35 -10.32
CA VAL A 53 8.01 2.60 -10.00
C VAL A 53 8.37 1.57 -8.93
N ARG A 54 8.01 1.85 -7.68
CA ARG A 54 8.41 1.09 -6.48
C ARG A 54 7.28 0.23 -5.95
N HIS A 55 7.61 -0.83 -5.22
CA HIS A 55 6.64 -1.65 -4.52
C HIS A 55 6.23 -1.00 -3.19
N ASP A 56 4.94 -1.06 -2.88
CA ASP A 56 4.38 -0.67 -1.57
C ASP A 56 4.95 -1.48 -0.40
N SER A 57 5.52 -2.66 -0.64
CA SER A 57 6.25 -3.40 0.40
C SER A 57 7.36 -2.56 1.03
N GLU A 58 7.92 -1.60 0.30
CA GLU A 58 8.91 -0.66 0.82
C GLU A 58 8.30 0.36 1.81
N LYS A 59 6.97 0.52 1.80
CA LYS A 59 6.24 1.37 2.74
C LYS A 59 5.87 0.66 4.04
N ILE A 60 6.08 -0.65 4.15
CA ILE A 60 5.73 -1.41 5.37
C ILE A 60 6.26 -0.74 6.64
N PRO A 61 7.54 -0.32 6.73
CA PRO A 61 8.03 0.35 7.95
C PRO A 61 7.30 1.66 8.25
N ILE A 62 6.94 2.42 7.21
CA ILE A 62 6.21 3.69 7.33
C ILE A 62 4.79 3.42 7.83
N GLU A 63 4.09 2.45 7.23
CA GLU A 63 2.72 2.08 7.61
C GLU A 63 2.66 1.53 9.05
N VAL A 64 3.69 0.81 9.49
CA VAL A 64 3.81 0.37 10.90
C VAL A 64 3.90 1.56 11.84
N GLU A 65 4.77 2.53 11.54
CA GLU A 65 4.91 3.73 12.38
C GLU A 65 3.62 4.56 12.38
N GLU A 66 2.98 4.75 11.22
CA GLU A 66 1.69 5.44 11.11
C GLU A 66 0.60 4.76 11.94
N ASN A 67 0.56 3.43 11.96
CA ASN A 67 -0.38 2.66 12.78
C ASN A 67 -0.11 2.83 14.28
N ILE A 68 1.16 2.83 14.69
CA ILE A 68 1.56 3.07 16.08
C ILE A 68 1.15 4.48 16.50
N GLU A 69 1.48 5.49 15.71
CA GLU A 69 1.18 6.89 16.01
C GLU A 69 -0.33 7.15 16.06
N LYS A 70 -1.08 6.60 15.11
CA LYS A 70 -2.55 6.66 15.13
C LYS A 70 -3.12 5.98 16.37
N THR A 71 -2.56 4.83 16.77
CA THR A 71 -3.00 4.13 17.99
C THR A 71 -2.74 4.97 19.22
N LYS A 72 -1.53 5.55 19.38
CA LYS A 72 -1.19 6.47 20.47
C LYS A 72 -2.14 7.66 20.53
N LYS A 73 -2.39 8.32 19.39
CA LYS A 73 -3.32 9.45 19.32
C LYS A 73 -4.74 9.08 19.74
N LEU A 74 -5.20 7.88 19.40
CA LEU A 74 -6.51 7.39 19.83
C LEU A 74 -6.54 7.11 21.34
N MET A 75 -5.42 6.68 21.93
CA MET A 75 -5.31 6.45 23.37
C MET A 75 -5.55 7.72 24.19
N GLU A 76 -5.22 8.90 23.65
CA GLU A 76 -5.46 10.20 24.30
C GLU A 76 -6.94 10.49 24.63
N ASN A 77 -7.87 9.68 24.10
CA ASN A 77 -9.31 9.80 24.39
C ASN A 77 -9.76 9.01 25.64
N PHE A 78 -8.85 8.31 26.30
CA PHE A 78 -9.13 7.53 27.51
C PHE A 78 -8.46 8.19 28.72
N ASN A 79 -9.06 8.05 29.89
CA ASN A 79 -8.60 8.75 31.10
C ASN A 79 -8.03 7.78 32.14
N THR A 80 -8.09 6.48 31.88
CA THR A 80 -7.63 5.44 32.79
C THR A 80 -6.82 4.38 32.07
N GLU A 81 -5.85 3.80 32.77
CA GLU A 81 -5.02 2.71 32.26
C GLU A 81 -5.86 1.47 31.85
N GLU A 82 -6.98 1.22 32.53
CA GLU A 82 -7.88 0.12 32.21
C GLU A 82 -8.57 0.33 30.86
N GLU A 83 -9.07 1.55 30.59
CA GLU A 83 -9.67 1.92 29.32
C GLU A 83 -8.66 1.87 28.17
N GLU A 84 -7.45 2.39 28.40
CA GLU A 84 -6.34 2.34 27.45
C GLU A 84 -5.97 0.90 27.09
N LYS A 85 -5.81 0.03 28.10
CA LYS A 85 -5.53 -1.39 27.89
C LYS A 85 -6.65 -2.07 27.09
N ALA A 86 -7.90 -1.83 27.46
CA ALA A 86 -9.04 -2.37 26.75
C ALA A 86 -9.09 -1.89 25.28
N PHE A 87 -8.69 -0.63 25.03
CA PHE A 87 -8.55 -0.09 23.67
C PHE A 87 -7.43 -0.79 22.89
N LEU A 88 -6.25 -0.95 23.48
CA LEU A 88 -5.13 -1.67 22.85
C LEU A 88 -5.53 -3.10 22.48
N GLU A 89 -6.23 -3.81 23.37
CA GLU A 89 -6.75 -5.14 23.07
C GLU A 89 -7.72 -5.15 21.89
N ARG A 90 -8.58 -4.13 21.74
CA ARG A 90 -9.46 -3.99 20.57
C ARG A 90 -8.68 -3.72 19.28
N MET A 91 -7.65 -2.87 19.34
CA MET A 91 -6.78 -2.61 18.19
C MET A 91 -6.01 -3.85 17.74
N ILE A 92 -5.45 -4.61 18.69
CA ILE A 92 -4.79 -5.89 18.40
C ILE A 92 -5.77 -6.88 17.76
N LYS A 93 -6.99 -7.00 18.29
CA LYS A 93 -8.04 -7.84 17.69
C LYS A 93 -8.39 -7.40 16.26
N HIS A 94 -8.43 -6.10 15.99
CA HIS A 94 -8.66 -5.56 14.66
C HIS A 94 -7.57 -5.99 13.68
N PHE A 95 -6.29 -5.76 14.00
CA PHE A 95 -5.18 -6.17 13.12
C PHE A 95 -5.14 -7.69 12.92
N ASN A 96 -5.36 -8.49 13.97
CA ASN A 96 -5.43 -9.94 13.86
C ASN A 96 -6.57 -10.42 12.94
N LYS A 97 -7.71 -9.72 12.94
CA LYS A 97 -8.80 -9.99 11.99
C LYS A 97 -8.33 -9.72 10.56
N GLU A 98 -7.64 -8.60 10.31
CA GLU A 98 -7.13 -8.26 8.98
C GLU A 98 -6.10 -9.28 8.47
N ILE A 99 -5.17 -9.70 9.32
CA ILE A 99 -4.23 -10.80 9.04
C ILE A 99 -4.99 -12.05 8.61
N LYS A 100 -5.97 -12.48 9.42
CA LYS A 100 -6.76 -13.68 9.14
C LYS A 100 -7.54 -13.57 7.82
N VAL A 101 -8.07 -12.39 7.50
CA VAL A 101 -8.77 -12.15 6.22
C VAL A 101 -7.79 -12.26 5.06
N ALA A 102 -6.60 -11.66 5.17
CA ALA A 102 -5.56 -11.72 4.15
C ALA A 102 -5.09 -13.16 3.92
N GLU A 103 -4.75 -13.88 4.98
CA GLU A 103 -4.30 -15.28 4.92
C GLU A 103 -5.34 -16.18 4.23
N LYS A 104 -6.60 -16.11 4.67
CA LYS A 104 -7.69 -16.87 4.05
C LYS A 104 -7.94 -16.48 2.60
N SER A 105 -7.81 -15.20 2.26
CA SER A 105 -7.95 -14.75 0.88
C SER A 105 -6.85 -15.34 -0.01
N ILE A 106 -5.61 -15.35 0.48
CA ILE A 106 -4.46 -15.93 -0.21
C ILE A 106 -4.64 -17.44 -0.39
N GLU A 107 -5.04 -18.16 0.66
CA GLU A 107 -5.32 -19.59 0.60
C GLU A 107 -6.38 -19.91 -0.47
N ASN A 108 -7.49 -19.17 -0.48
CA ASN A 108 -8.57 -19.37 -1.44
C ASN A 108 -8.16 -19.02 -2.88
N ILE A 109 -7.35 -17.98 -3.08
CA ILE A 109 -6.81 -17.61 -4.40
C ILE A 109 -5.94 -18.75 -4.94
N ARG A 110 -5.03 -19.27 -4.10
CA ARG A 110 -4.13 -20.37 -4.47
C ARG A 110 -4.92 -21.65 -4.78
N ALA A 111 -5.97 -21.96 -4.02
CA ALA A 111 -6.77 -23.15 -4.23
C ALA A 111 -7.70 -23.10 -5.47
N LYS A 112 -8.07 -21.89 -5.94
CA LYS A 112 -9.02 -21.72 -7.05
C LYS A 112 -8.38 -21.40 -8.39
N LEU A 113 -7.15 -20.90 -8.41
CA LEU A 113 -6.48 -20.38 -9.60
C LEU A 113 -5.11 -21.02 -9.87
N MET A 114 -4.74 -22.04 -9.09
CA MET A 114 -3.56 -22.89 -9.31
C MET A 114 -3.96 -24.36 -9.36
#